data_AF-A0A6V7K5F5-F1
#
_entry.id   AF-A0A6V7K5F5-F1
#
_cell.length_a   1.000
_cell.length_b   1.000
_cell.length_c   1.000
_cell.angle_alpha   90.00
_cell.angle_beta   90.00
_cell.angle_gamma   90.00
#
_symmetry.space_group_name_H-M   'P 1'
#
loop_
_entity.id
_entity.type
_entity.pdbx_description
1 polymer ?
#
loop_
_entity_poly.entity_id
_entity_poly.type
_entity_poly.pdbx_seq_one_letter_code
_entity_poly.pdbx_strand_id
1 'polypeptide(L)'
;YPFTAEQKITEPDWQVFLRKTAAMMVAEQTPRKLLDIRGRLYELLTHAIPCDLIFRGLLQESLKNCDYQLKTQIVEAAAEYEHRMHHGSKAIFHLEAFVAKFMAIYKKFMDSTMNEF
;
A
#
# COMPACT_ATOMS: atom_id res chain seq x y z
N TYR A 1 -10.70 -31.91 -12.45
CA TYR A 1 -11.05 -31.66 -13.87
C TYR A 1 -11.81 -30.35 -13.95
N PRO A 2 -11.54 -29.43 -14.89
CA PRO A 2 -10.29 -29.23 -15.64
C PRO A 2 -9.15 -28.66 -14.78
N PHE A 3 -9.41 -28.38 -13.50
CA PHE A 3 -8.43 -27.86 -12.56
C PHE A 3 -7.76 -28.99 -11.76
N THR A 4 -6.45 -28.86 -11.53
CA THR A 4 -5.66 -29.66 -10.57
C THR A 4 -5.45 -28.85 -9.28
N ALA A 5 -5.28 -29.51 -8.13
CA ALA A 5 -5.08 -28.83 -6.85
C ALA A 5 -3.83 -27.92 -6.84
N GLU A 6 -2.84 -28.26 -7.66
CA GLU A 6 -1.57 -27.52 -7.80
C GLU A 6 -1.57 -26.55 -8.99
N GLN A 7 -2.69 -26.37 -9.68
CA GLN A 7 -2.76 -25.45 -10.80
C GLN A 7 -2.51 -24.02 -10.33
N LYS A 8 -1.40 -23.44 -10.77
CA LYS A 8 -1.06 -22.05 -10.47
C LYS A 8 -2.03 -21.13 -11.22
N ILE A 9 -2.89 -20.45 -10.48
CA ILE A 9 -3.81 -19.45 -11.03
C ILE A 9 -2.97 -18.24 -11.44
N THR A 10 -3.14 -17.79 -12.69
CA THR A 10 -2.51 -16.56 -13.16
C THR A 10 -3.11 -15.39 -12.41
N GLU A 11 -2.27 -14.63 -11.71
CA GLU A 11 -2.68 -13.39 -11.06
C GLU A 11 -2.85 -12.28 -12.12
N PRO A 12 -3.89 -11.44 -12.01
CA PRO A 12 -4.02 -10.24 -12.83
C PRO A 12 -2.81 -9.32 -12.72
N ASP A 13 -2.40 -8.70 -13.83
CA ASP A 13 -1.22 -7.82 -13.88
C ASP A 13 -1.29 -6.68 -12.87
N TRP A 14 -2.47 -6.09 -12.67
CA TRP A 14 -2.67 -5.02 -11.69
C TRP A 14 -2.38 -5.47 -10.26
N GLN A 15 -2.66 -6.75 -9.90
CA GLN A 15 -2.38 -7.28 -8.56
C GLN A 15 -0.87 -7.44 -8.35
N VAL A 16 -0.17 -7.97 -9.35
CA VAL A 16 1.29 -8.10 -9.31
C VAL A 16 1.95 -6.72 -9.24
N PHE A 17 1.45 -5.77 -10.02
CA PHE A 17 1.93 -4.40 -10.02
C PHE A 17 1.70 -3.71 -8.67
N LEU A 18 0.51 -3.89 -8.07
CA LEU A 18 0.16 -3.36 -6.75
C LEU A 18 1.02 -3.95 -5.64
N ARG A 19 1.26 -5.27 -5.66
CA ARG A 19 2.13 -5.96 -4.70
C ARG A 19 3.56 -5.42 -4.76
N LYS A 20 4.09 -5.20 -5.97
CA LYS A 20 5.40 -4.55 -6.15
C LYS A 20 5.42 -3.12 -5.60
N THR A 21 4.34 -2.36 -5.80
CA THR A 21 4.20 -1.00 -5.24
C THR A 21 4.22 -1.02 -3.71
N ALA A 22 3.49 -1.93 -3.06
CA ALA A 22 3.51 -2.09 -1.61
C ALA A 22 4.91 -2.48 -1.09
N ALA A 23 5.61 -3.38 -1.80
CA ALA A 23 6.98 -3.74 -1.45
C ALA A 23 7.94 -2.52 -1.51
N MET A 24 7.74 -1.60 -2.45
CA MET A 24 8.52 -0.35 -2.52
C MET A 24 8.30 0.56 -1.31
N MET A 25 7.08 0.58 -0.75
CA MET A 25 6.76 1.36 0.46
C MET A 25 7.52 0.86 1.69
N VAL A 26 7.71 -0.45 1.79
CA VAL A 26 8.45 -1.11 2.88
C VAL A 26 9.97 -1.01 2.67
N ALA A 27 10.43 -1.08 1.41
CA ALA A 27 11.85 -1.11 1.09
C ALA A 27 12.57 0.23 1.37
N GLU A 28 11.93 1.38 1.16
CA GLU A 28 12.61 2.68 1.30
C GLU A 28 11.61 3.81 1.61
N GLN A 29 11.85 4.55 2.70
CA GLN A 29 10.99 5.65 3.15
C GLN A 29 11.60 7.04 2.85
N THR A 30 11.77 7.36 1.56
CA THR A 30 12.27 8.67 1.10
C THR A 30 11.23 9.44 0.26
N PRO A 31 11.29 10.79 0.21
CA PRO A 31 10.39 11.59 -0.63
C PRO A 31 10.51 11.24 -2.13
N ARG A 32 11.70 10.87 -2.59
CA ARG A 32 11.92 10.40 -3.96
C ARG A 32 11.15 9.11 -4.24
N LYS A 33 11.23 8.13 -3.34
CA LYS A 33 10.46 6.89 -3.49
C LYS A 33 8.95 7.14 -3.46
N LEU A 34 8.48 8.06 -2.62
CA LEU A 34 7.08 8.46 -2.59
C LEU A 34 6.62 9.01 -3.95
N LEU A 35 7.45 9.83 -4.61
CA LEU A 35 7.17 10.34 -5.97
C LEU A 35 7.09 9.20 -7.00
N ASP A 36 8.01 8.23 -6.92
CA ASP A 36 7.99 7.05 -7.79
C ASP A 36 6.69 6.24 -7.58
N ILE A 37 6.29 6.04 -6.32
CA ILE A 37 5.05 5.34 -5.96
C ILE A 37 3.82 6.13 -6.46
N ARG A 38 3.81 7.46 -6.35
CA ARG A 38 2.75 8.31 -6.92
C ARG A 38 2.59 8.05 -8.43
N GLY A 39 3.68 7.93 -9.18
CA GLY A 39 3.64 7.54 -10.60
C GLY A 39 2.95 6.20 -10.83
N ARG A 40 3.27 5.19 -10.01
CA ARG A 40 2.64 3.86 -10.07
C ARG A 40 1.15 3.90 -9.72
N LEU A 41 0.75 4.73 -8.77
CA LEU A 41 -0.66 4.94 -8.45
C LEU A 41 -1.42 5.57 -9.62
N TYR A 42 -0.80 6.53 -10.33
CA TYR A 42 -1.39 7.08 -11.55
C TYR A 42 -1.56 6.04 -12.65
N GLU A 43 -0.59 5.15 -12.84
CA GLU A 43 -0.69 4.06 -13.83
C GLU A 43 -1.89 3.16 -13.53
N LEU A 44 -2.07 2.74 -12.28
CA LEU A 44 -3.23 1.95 -11.85
C LEU A 44 -4.56 2.69 -12.07
N LEU A 45 -4.64 3.97 -11.72
CA LEU A 45 -5.84 4.77 -11.93
C LEU A 45 -6.14 4.99 -13.43
N THR A 46 -5.10 5.16 -14.26
CA THR A 46 -5.23 5.33 -15.71
C THR A 46 -5.75 4.06 -16.38
N HIS A 47 -5.38 2.89 -15.86
CA HIS A 47 -5.93 1.60 -16.28
C HIS A 47 -7.31 1.28 -15.69
N ALA A 48 -8.02 2.28 -15.17
CA ALA A 48 -9.38 2.17 -14.63
C ALA A 48 -9.52 1.15 -13.49
N ILE A 49 -8.45 0.93 -12.71
CA ILE A 49 -8.54 0.13 -11.49
C ILE A 49 -9.24 0.96 -10.41
N PRO A 50 -10.33 0.45 -9.78
CA PRO A 50 -11.05 1.19 -8.75
C PRO A 50 -10.15 1.57 -7.58
N CYS A 51 -10.28 2.80 -7.08
CA CYS A 51 -9.46 3.32 -5.99
C CYS A 51 -9.58 2.48 -4.71
N ASP A 52 -10.78 1.99 -4.39
CA ASP A 52 -11.02 1.17 -3.20
C ASP A 52 -10.32 -0.19 -3.30
N LEU A 53 -10.11 -0.68 -4.52
CA LEU A 53 -9.38 -1.90 -4.79
C LEU A 53 -7.88 -1.70 -4.63
N ILE A 54 -7.36 -0.59 -5.16
CA ILE A 54 -5.95 -0.18 -4.98
C ILE A 54 -5.66 -0.01 -3.49
N PHE A 55 -6.52 0.71 -2.78
CA PHE A 55 -6.36 1.04 -1.36
C PHE A 55 -6.32 -0.22 -0.49
N ARG A 56 -7.34 -1.08 -0.61
CA ARG A 56 -7.40 -2.34 0.14
C ARG A 56 -6.23 -3.26 -0.18
N GLY A 57 -5.84 -3.36 -1.45
CA GLY A 57 -4.70 -4.19 -1.83
C GLY A 57 -3.36 -3.65 -1.31
N LEU A 58 -3.14 -2.33 -1.33
CA LEU A 58 -1.95 -1.73 -0.70
C LEU A 58 -1.90 -2.03 0.81
N LEU A 59 -3.02 -1.86 1.50
CA LEU A 59 -3.10 -2.16 2.93
C LEU A 59 -2.76 -3.63 3.20
N GLN A 60 -3.43 -4.56 2.51
CA GLN A 60 -3.23 -5.99 2.70
C GLN A 60 -1.78 -6.41 2.44
N GLU A 61 -1.17 -5.94 1.35
CA GLU A 61 0.21 -6.29 1.00
C GLU A 61 1.22 -5.64 1.97
N SER A 62 0.96 -4.41 2.43
CA SER A 62 1.87 -3.71 3.37
C SER A 62 1.83 -4.34 4.77
N LEU A 63 0.67 -4.82 5.23
CA LEU A 63 0.52 -5.45 6.55
C LEU A 63 1.20 -6.82 6.67
N LYS A 64 1.52 -7.49 5.54
CA LYS A 64 2.23 -8.78 5.57
C LYS A 64 3.62 -8.68 6.21
N ASN A 65 4.25 -7.51 6.12
CA ASN A 65 5.61 -7.26 6.59
C ASN A 65 5.67 -6.42 7.87
N CYS A 66 4.56 -6.23 8.59
CA CYS A 66 4.48 -5.37 9.77
C CYS A 66 4.21 -6.18 11.05
N ASP A 67 4.74 -5.72 12.19
CA ASP A 67 4.44 -6.25 13.52
C ASP A 67 3.07 -5.81 14.04
N TYR A 68 2.50 -6.54 15.01
CA TYR A 68 1.13 -6.29 15.51
C TYR A 68 0.89 -4.84 15.96
N GLN A 69 1.81 -4.25 16.72
CA GLN A 69 1.71 -2.86 17.17
C GLN A 69 1.69 -1.86 16.01
N LEU A 70 2.45 -2.15 14.96
CA LEU A 70 2.53 -1.34 13.75
C LEU A 70 1.25 -1.49 12.90
N LYS A 71 0.69 -2.71 12.83
CA LYS A 71 -0.56 -2.98 12.10
C LYS A 71 -1.71 -2.13 12.61
N THR A 72 -1.88 -1.98 13.91
CA THR A 72 -2.99 -1.20 14.49
C THR A 72 -2.96 0.25 14.00
N GLN A 73 -1.80 0.90 14.08
CA GLN A 73 -1.65 2.31 13.65
C GLN A 73 -1.85 2.47 12.13
N ILE A 74 -1.36 1.51 11.33
CA ILE A 74 -1.54 1.54 9.88
C ILE A 74 -3.00 1.35 9.50
N VAL A 75 -3.71 0.41 10.14
CA VAL A 75 -5.12 0.13 9.86
C VAL A 75 -6.00 1.32 10.25
N GLU A 76 -5.72 1.96 11.38
CA GLU A 76 -6.42 3.18 11.78
C GLU A 76 -6.24 4.31 10.75
N ALA A 77 -5.00 4.57 10.34
CA ALA A 77 -4.71 5.54 9.28
C ALA A 77 -5.39 5.16 7.96
N ALA A 78 -5.38 3.86 7.60
CA ALA A 78 -6.01 3.35 6.40
C ALA A 78 -7.53 3.63 6.40
N ALA A 79 -8.22 3.32 7.50
CA ALA A 79 -9.65 3.57 7.64
C ALA A 79 -9.99 5.06 7.49
N GLU A 80 -9.16 5.95 8.07
CA GLU A 80 -9.35 7.39 7.96
C GLU A 80 -9.19 7.88 6.51
N TYR A 81 -8.10 7.49 5.82
CA TYR A 81 -7.87 7.93 4.44
C TYR A 81 -8.85 7.31 3.45
N GLU A 82 -9.28 6.07 3.65
CA GLU A 82 -10.32 5.41 2.84
C GLU A 82 -11.66 6.13 3.01
N HIS A 83 -12.08 6.41 4.24
CA HIS A 83 -13.32 7.15 4.50
C HIS A 83 -13.29 8.55 3.86
N ARG A 84 -12.17 9.27 3.99
CA ARG A 84 -11.97 10.58 3.37
C ARG A 84 -11.98 10.50 1.84
N MET A 85 -11.47 9.41 1.25
CA MET A 85 -11.48 9.22 -0.20
C MET A 85 -12.90 9.13 -0.76
N HIS A 86 -13.82 8.50 -0.03
CA HIS A 86 -15.24 8.41 -0.41
C HIS A 86 -16.01 9.73 -0.27
N HIS A 87 -15.57 10.62 0.63
CA HIS A 87 -16.21 11.91 0.88
C HIS A 87 -15.50 13.09 0.19
N GLY A 88 -14.30 12.85 -0.33
CA GLY A 88 -13.38 13.85 -0.83
C GLY A 88 -13.37 13.97 -2.35
N SER A 89 -12.38 14.72 -2.84
CA SER A 89 -12.12 14.86 -4.27
C SER A 89 -10.80 14.17 -4.63
N LYS A 90 -10.64 13.82 -5.91
CA LYS A 90 -9.44 13.19 -6.51
C LYS A 90 -8.78 12.09 -5.64
N ALA A 91 -9.16 10.83 -5.89
CA ALA A 91 -8.65 9.64 -5.19
C ALA A 91 -7.11 9.59 -5.00
N ILE A 92 -6.35 10.09 -5.98
CA ILE A 92 -4.88 10.13 -5.91
C ILE A 92 -4.33 10.87 -4.68
N PHE A 93 -5.00 11.92 -4.20
CA PHE A 93 -4.54 12.66 -3.01
C PHE A 93 -4.65 11.81 -1.75
N HIS A 94 -5.73 11.05 -1.62
CA HIS A 94 -5.96 10.18 -0.47
C HIS A 94 -5.04 8.96 -0.50
N LEU A 95 -4.82 8.37 -1.69
CA LEU A 95 -3.86 7.28 -1.88
C LEU A 95 -2.44 7.72 -1.52
N GLU A 96 -1.97 8.85 -2.05
CA GLU A 96 -0.64 9.37 -1.72
C GLU A 96 -0.51 9.71 -0.23
N ALA A 97 -1.53 10.34 0.36
CA ALA A 97 -1.49 10.69 1.78
C ALA A 97 -1.39 9.44 2.68
N PHE A 98 -2.11 8.37 2.33
CA PHE A 98 -1.96 7.08 3.01
C PHE A 98 -0.55 6.51 2.86
N VAL A 99 0.01 6.50 1.65
CA VAL A 99 1.37 6.00 1.40
C VAL A 99 2.40 6.81 2.21
N ALA A 100 2.29 8.14 2.20
CA ALA A 100 3.17 9.00 2.98
C ALA A 100 3.05 8.75 4.48
N LYS A 101 1.82 8.59 5.00
CA LYS A 101 1.58 8.27 6.41
C LYS A 101 2.17 6.90 6.78
N PHE A 102 1.98 5.88 5.94
CA PHE A 102 2.58 4.57 6.12
C PHE A 102 4.10 4.66 6.20
N MET A 103 4.74 5.33 5.22
CA MET A 103 6.21 5.48 5.19
C MET A 103 6.73 6.21 6.44
N ALA A 104 6.01 7.22 6.93
CA ALA A 104 6.39 7.93 8.14
C ALA A 104 6.30 7.05 9.41
N ILE A 105 5.20 6.30 9.57
CA ILE A 105 5.03 5.38 10.71
C ILE A 105 6.07 4.27 10.65
N TYR A 106 6.26 3.64 9.47
CA TYR A 106 7.20 2.55 9.27
C TYR A 106 8.65 2.98 9.55
N LYS A 107 9.05 4.15 9.05
CA LYS A 107 10.38 4.72 9.31
C LYS A 107 10.60 4.97 10.80
N LYS A 108 9.63 5.59 11.48
CA LYS A 108 9.73 5.85 12.93
C LYS A 108 9.89 4.55 13.72
N PHE A 109 9.17 3.50 13.33
CA PHE A 109 9.28 2.19 13.95
C PHE A 109 10.69 1.61 13.75
N MET A 110 11.19 1.57 12.51
CA MET A 110 12.55 1.11 12.19
C MET A 110 13.62 1.88 12.97
N ASP A 111 13.53 3.21 13.00
CA ASP A 111 14.48 4.06 13.73
C ASP A 111 14.44 3.78 15.25
N SER A 112 13.25 3.52 15.80
CA SER A 112 13.09 3.20 17.23
C SER A 112 13.71 1.84 17.55
N THR A 113 13.42 0.81 16.73
CA THR A 113 13.99 -0.53 16.89
C THR A 113 15.52 -0.52 16.74
N MET A 114 16.06 0.28 15.82
CA MET A 114 17.52 0.42 15.64
C MET A 114 18.21 1.11 16.83
N ASN A 115 17.53 2.01 17.53
CA ASN A 115 18.07 2.69 18.72
C ASN A 115 18.00 1.85 20.00
N GLU A 116 17.24 0.75 19.99
CA GLU A 116 17.15 -0.20 21.11
C GLU A 116 18.27 -1.27 21.09
N PHE A 117 19.11 -1.28 20.05
CA PHE A 117 20.34 -2.08 19.93
C PHE A 117 21.59 -1.24 20.15
#